data_AF-A0ABD5SG72-F1
#
_entry.id   AF-A0ABD5SG72-F1
#
_cell.length_a   1.000
_cell.length_b   1.000
_cell.length_c   1.000
_cell.angle_alpha   90.00
_cell.angle_beta   90.00
_cell.angle_gamma   90.00
#
_symmetry.space_group_name_H-M   'P 1'
#
loop_
_entity.id
_entity.type
_entity.pdbx_description
1 polymer ?
#
loop_
_entity_poly.entity_id
_entity_poly.type
_entity_poly.pdbx_seq_one_letter_code
_entity_poly.pdbx_strand_id
1 'polypeptide(L)' 'MKVKLQDRSVYQYIDVPEETYRGLMGTKSLDRYFNAHIRGHSYHRIQ' A
#
# COMPACT_ATOMS: atom_id res chain seq x y z
N MET A 1 3.68 4.56 -3.87
CA MET A 1 4.15 3.43 -3.02
C MET A 1 4.00 2.10 -3.78
N LYS A 2 4.91 1.14 -3.64
CA LYS A 2 4.81 -0.19 -4.29
C LYS A 2 4.48 -1.26 -3.25
N VAL A 3 3.49 -2.09 -3.54
CA VAL A 3 3.07 -3.21 -2.70
C VAL A 3 3.07 -4.48 -3.54
N LYS A 4 3.79 -5.51 -3.08
CA LYS A 4 3.81 -6.83 -3.71
C LYS A 4 2.89 -7.75 -2.93
N LEU A 5 1.89 -8.29 -3.60
CA LEU A 5 0.98 -9.26 -3.01
C LEU A 5 1.55 -10.69 -3.12
N GLN A 6 1.02 -11.61 -2.31
CA GLN A 6 1.45 -13.01 -2.27
C GLN A 6 1.23 -13.75 -3.61
N ASP A 7 0.29 -13.28 -4.42
CA ASP A 7 0.02 -13.75 -5.79
C ASP A 7 1.08 -13.32 -6.82
N ARG A 8 2.18 -12.71 -6.35
CA ARG A 8 3.27 -12.10 -7.15
C ARG A 8 2.86 -10.87 -7.95
N SER A 9 1.62 -10.41 -7.86
CA SER A 9 1.20 -9.17 -8.49
C SER A 9 1.79 -7.99 -7.73
N VAL A 10 2.39 -7.04 -8.46
CA VAL A 10 2.89 -5.79 -7.89
C VAL A 10 1.90 -4.68 -8.23
N TYR A 11 1.45 -3.96 -7.22
CA TYR A 11 0.59 -2.80 -7.37
C TYR A 11 1.36 -1.55 -6.94
N GLN A 12 1.28 -0.51 -7.75
CA GLN A 12 1.76 0.81 -7.38
C GLN A 12 0.58 1.72 -7.14
N TYR A 13 0.49 2.16 -5.89
CA TYR A 13 -0.46 3.16 -5.45
C TYR A 13 0.10 4.55 -5.72
N ILE A 14 -0.70 5.38 -6.39
CA ILE A 14 -0.45 6.78 -6.72
C ILE A 14 -1.19 7.68 -5.74
N ASP A 15 -0.73 8.93 -5.57
CA ASP A 15 -1.30 9.91 -4.64
C ASP A 15 -1.44 9.40 -3.19
N VAL A 16 -0.49 8.57 -2.74
CA VAL A 16 -0.41 8.14 -1.34
C VAL A 16 0.42 9.15 -0.55
N PRO A 17 -0.14 9.81 0.48
CA PRO A 17 0.59 10.75 1.32
C PRO A 17 1.81 10.12 1.98
N GLU A 18 2.87 10.91 2.18
CA GLU A 18 4.09 10.43 2.82
C GLU A 18 3.85 9.96 4.27
N GLU A 19 2.91 10.59 5.00
CA GLU A 19 2.48 10.16 6.33
C GLU A 19 1.94 8.72 6.34
N THR A 20 1.24 8.32 5.26
CA THR A 20 0.70 6.97 5.12
C THR A 20 1.82 5.95 4.91
N TYR A 21 2.86 6.32 4.17
CA TYR A 21 4.05 5.49 4.03
C TYR A 21 4.78 5.32 5.38
N ARG A 22 4.98 6.41 6.12
CA ARG A 22 5.60 6.38 7.45
C ARG A 22 4.79 5.52 8.43
N GLY A 23 3.46 5.64 8.42
CA GLY A 23 2.58 4.81 9.25
C GLY A 23 2.61 3.33 8.86
N LEU A 24 2.73 3.01 7.56
CA LEU A 24 2.91 1.64 7.09
C LEU A 24 4.26 1.04 7.53
N MET A 25 5.32 1.84 7.63
CA MET A 25 6.62 1.35 8.14
C MET A 25 6.63 1.10 9.65
N GLY A 26 5.76 1.77 10.41
CA GLY A 26 5.70 1.68 11.87
C GLY A 26 4.56 0.81 12.43
N THR A 27 3.67 0.30 11.59
CA THR A 27 2.51 -0.48 12.04
C THR A 27 2.89 -1.91 12.46
N LYS A 28 2.20 -2.43 13.48
CA LYS A 28 2.31 -3.85 13.89
C LYS A 28 1.57 -4.80 12.92
N SER A 29 0.66 -4.28 12.10
CA SER A 29 -0.10 -5.07 11.12
C SER A 29 -0.20 -4.31 9.81
N LEU A 30 0.50 -4.80 8.80
CA LEU A 30 0.52 -4.23 7.46
C LEU A 30 -0.85 -4.37 6.79
N ASP A 31 -1.52 -5.52 6.91
CA ASP A 31 -2.81 -5.78 6.26
C ASP A 31 -3.92 -4.85 6.76
N ARG A 32 -3.98 -4.62 8.08
CA ARG A 32 -4.99 -3.74 8.68
C ARG A 32 -4.77 -2.29 8.25
N TYR A 33 -3.51 -1.84 8.30
CA TYR A 33 -3.16 -0.48 7.92
C TYR A 33 -3.39 -0.24 6.42
N PHE A 34 -3.01 -1.21 5.59
CA PHE A 34 -3.24 -1.19 4.16
C PHE A 34 -4.73 -1.10 3.80
N ASN A 35 -5.56 -1.92 4.42
CA ASN A 35 -7.00 -1.88 4.19
C ASN A 35 -7.64 -0.54 4.62
N ALA A 36 -7.17 0.03 5.74
CA ALA A 36 -7.72 1.27 6.28
C ALA A 36 -7.28 2.53 5.52
N HIS A 37 -6.03 2.58 5.07
CA HIS A 37 -5.41 3.82 4.58
C HIS A 37 -4.97 3.78 3.12
N ILE A 38 -4.85 2.60 2.50
CA ILE A 38 -4.20 2.48 1.17
C ILE A 38 -5.16 1.86 0.15
N ARG A 39 -6.05 0.95 0.56
CA ARG A 39 -6.99 0.25 -0.33
C ARG A 39 -7.92 1.16 -1.13
N GLY A 40 -8.25 2.34 -0.61
CA GLY A 40 -9.11 3.32 -1.29
C GLY A 40 -8.39 4.21 -2.31
N HIS A 41 -7.06 4.18 -2.36
CA HIS A 41 -6.28 4.99 -3.29
C HIS A 41 -6.25 4.38 -4.69
N SER A 42 -6.12 5.25 -5.69
CA SER A 42 -5.86 4.83 -7.06
C SER A 42 -4.56 4.04 -7.16
N TYR A 43 -4.60 2.96 -7.91
CA TYR A 43 -3.44 2.10 -8.15
C TYR A 43 -3.38 1.65 -9.60
N HIS A 44 -2.18 1.36 -10.06
CA HIS A 44 -1.95 0.61 -11.29
C HIS A 44 -1.14 -0.64 -10.99
N ARG A 45 -1.45 -1.71 -11.72
CA ARG A 45 -0.69 -2.95 -11.65
C ARG A 45 0.60 -2.77 -12.44
N ILE A 46 1.72 -3.18 -11.84
CA ILE A 46 3.01 -3.28 -12.52
C ILE A 46 3.26 -4.78 -12.76
N GLN A 47 3.45 -5.16 -14.01
CA GLN A 47 3.89 -6.51 -14.40
C GLN A 47 5.40 -6.66 -14.24
#